data_AF-A0A8X6J4M3-F1
#
_entry.id   AF-A0A8X6J4M3-F1
#
_cell.length_a   1.000
_cell.length_b   1.000
_cell.length_c   1.000
_cell.angle_alpha   90.00
_cell.angle_beta   90.00
_cell.angle_gamma   90.00
#
_symmetry.space_group_name_H-M   'P 1'
#
loop_
_entity.id
_entity.type
_entity.pdbx_description
1 polymer ?
#
loop_
_entity_poly.entity_id
_entity_poly.type
_entity_poly.pdbx_seq_one_letter_code
_entity_poly.pdbx_strand_id
1 'polypeptide(L)'
;MLHHVIREDPRNWDRQLPFLLFAYREVPNTTTGVSPFRLLYGREARGPLAILKSSWAGEIHLPTNISQSAADYLQEMKIKMEKAAESASLTAAQKQKVMEITSTRGHRKEF
;
A
#
# COMPACT_ATOMS: atom_id res chain seq x y z
N MET A 1 -2.35 10.15 2.76
CA MET A 1 -2.15 8.73 3.19
C MET A 1 -1.58 8.66 4.59
N LEU A 2 -0.43 9.29 4.89
CA LEU A 2 0.15 9.30 6.24
C LEU A 2 -0.82 9.72 7.35
N HIS A 3 -1.53 10.84 7.17
CA HIS A 3 -2.53 11.31 8.14
C HIS A 3 -3.66 10.30 8.40
N HIS A 4 -4.03 9.47 7.41
CA HIS A 4 -5.07 8.47 7.57
C HIS A 4 -4.58 7.31 8.43
N VAL A 5 -3.36 6.81 8.14
CA VAL A 5 -2.69 5.75 8.90
C VAL A 5 -2.43 6.18 10.35
N ILE A 6 -1.98 7.42 10.57
CA ILE A 6 -1.78 7.98 11.91
C ILE A 6 -3.09 8.08 12.69
N ARG A 7 -4.22 8.36 12.03
CA ARG A 7 -5.52 8.43 12.71
C ARG A 7 -6.03 7.06 13.16
N GLU A 8 -5.69 6.00 12.45
CA GLU A 8 -6.09 4.63 12.81
C GLU A 8 -5.24 4.08 13.95
N ASP A 9 -3.93 4.33 13.96
CA ASP A 9 -3.02 3.92 15.05
C ASP A 9 -1.99 5.02 15.36
N PRO A 10 -2.39 6.06 16.13
CA PRO A 10 -1.52 7.19 16.42
C PRO A 10 -0.34 6.84 17.33
N ARG A 11 -0.44 5.73 18.08
CA ARG A 11 0.58 5.35 19.08
C ARG A 11 1.76 4.61 18.45
N ASN A 12 1.57 3.94 17.32
CA ASN A 12 2.61 3.18 16.63
C ASN A 12 2.87 3.68 15.20
N TRP A 13 2.67 4.98 14.95
CA TRP A 13 2.84 5.57 13.62
C TRP A 13 4.25 5.34 13.05
N ASP A 14 5.26 5.34 13.91
CA ASP A 14 6.67 5.10 13.60
C ASP A 14 6.90 3.70 13.03
N ARG A 15 6.19 2.70 13.57
CA ARG A 15 6.24 1.31 13.09
C ARG A 15 5.57 1.15 11.74
N GLN A 16 4.57 1.98 11.43
CA GLN A 16 3.86 1.93 10.16
C GLN A 16 4.59 2.66 9.04
N LEU A 17 5.49 3.58 9.39
CA LEU A 17 6.18 4.45 8.44
C LEU A 17 6.98 3.70 7.36
N PRO A 18 7.79 2.65 7.67
CA PRO A 18 8.53 1.92 6.66
C PRO A 18 7.62 1.26 5.62
N PHE A 19 6.49 0.69 6.05
CA PHE A 19 5.52 0.04 5.17
C PHE A 19 4.83 1.04 4.24
N LEU A 20 4.45 2.21 4.78
CA LEU A 20 3.82 3.27 4.00
C LEU A 20 4.78 3.85 2.95
N LEU A 21 6.04 4.10 3.33
CA LEU A 21 7.06 4.60 2.41
C LEU A 21 7.35 3.59 1.31
N PHE A 22 7.40 2.30 1.65
CA PHE A 22 7.55 1.23 0.66
C PHE A 22 6.40 1.24 -0.35
N ALA A 23 5.15 1.22 0.13
CA ALA A 23 3.96 1.26 -0.73
C ALA A 23 3.96 2.48 -1.66
N TYR A 24 4.33 3.65 -1.14
CA TYR A 24 4.41 4.87 -1.94
C TYR A 24 5.52 4.84 -3.01
N ARG A 25 6.64 4.19 -2.73
CA ARG A 25 7.80 4.12 -3.65
C ARG A 25 7.65 3.06 -4.73
N GLU A 26 6.83 2.05 -4.49
CA GLU A 26 6.57 0.95 -5.43
C GLU A 26 5.52 1.29 -6.49
N VAL A 27 4.49 2.06 -6.11
CA VAL A 27 3.37 2.35 -7.02
C VAL A 27 3.80 3.36 -8.08
N PRO A 28 3.54 3.11 -9.38
CA PRO A 28 3.75 4.08 -10.44
C PRO A 28 2.98 5.37 -10.18
N ASN A 29 3.67 6.51 -10.26
CA ASN A 29 2.99 7.79 -10.17
C ASN A 29 2.26 8.07 -11.49
N THR A 30 1.04 8.61 -11.43
CA THR A 30 0.18 8.83 -12.60
C THR A 30 0.77 9.82 -13.60
N THR A 31 1.56 10.80 -13.13
CA THR A 31 2.19 11.80 -14.00
C THR A 31 3.41 11.25 -14.74
N THR A 32 4.23 10.45 -14.07
CA THR A 32 5.50 9.96 -14.63
C THR A 32 5.37 8.57 -15.24
N GLY A 33 4.30 7.82 -14.94
CA GLY A 33 4.08 6.44 -15.38
C GLY A 33 5.05 5.41 -14.77
N VAL A 34 6.00 5.87 -13.95
CA VAL A 34 7.06 5.06 -13.34
C VAL A 34 7.09 5.25 -11.84
N SER A 35 7.49 4.21 -11.10
CA SER A 35 7.56 4.27 -9.65
C SER A 35 8.78 5.07 -9.18
N PRO A 36 8.68 5.79 -8.04
CA PRO A 36 9.82 6.52 -7.47
C PRO A 36 11.04 5.64 -7.23
N PHE A 37 10.85 4.37 -6.83
CA PHE A 37 11.95 3.44 -6.65
C PHE A 37 12.67 3.13 -7.98
N ARG A 38 11.88 2.89 -9.04
CA ARG A 38 12.43 2.64 -10.38
C ARG A 38 13.18 3.84 -10.92
N LEU A 39 12.68 5.06 -10.68
CA LEU A 39 13.38 6.29 -11.05
C LEU A 39 14.75 6.44 -10.38
N LEU A 40 14.84 6.09 -9.09
CA LEU A 40 16.08 6.25 -8.33
C LEU A 40 17.11 5.16 -8.62
N TYR A 41 16.68 3.90 -8.76
CA TYR A 41 17.57 2.75 -8.82
C TYR A 41 17.61 2.04 -10.18
N GLY A 42 16.78 2.45 -11.15
CA GLY A 42 16.71 1.83 -12.47
C GLY A 42 16.16 0.40 -12.51
N ARG A 43 15.63 -0.12 -11.38
CA ARG A 43 15.06 -1.46 -11.25
C ARG A 43 13.79 -1.43 -10.41
N GLU A 44 12.95 -2.46 -10.53
CA GLU A 44 11.79 -2.63 -9.64
C GLU A 44 12.25 -2.97 -8.23
N ALA A 45 11.52 -2.51 -7.21
CA ALA A 45 11.84 -2.91 -5.86
C ALA A 45 11.41 -4.37 -5.64
N ARG A 46 12.24 -5.09 -4.87
CA ARG A 46 11.93 -6.46 -4.47
C ARG A 46 11.07 -6.39 -3.22
N GLY A 47 9.76 -6.45 -3.42
CA GLY A 47 8.82 -6.57 -2.32
C GLY A 47 8.79 -7.96 -1.66
N PRO A 48 8.04 -8.10 -0.55
CA PRO A 48 7.90 -9.37 0.17
C PRO A 48 7.44 -10.53 -0.72
N LEU A 49 6.55 -10.28 -1.68
CA LEU A 49 6.06 -11.29 -2.62
C LEU A 49 7.14 -11.77 -3.60
N ALA A 50 8.01 -10.85 -4.05
CA ALA A 50 9.13 -11.22 -4.91
C ALA A 50 10.13 -12.11 -4.16
N ILE A 51 10.39 -11.80 -2.89
CA ILE A 51 11.25 -12.61 -2.02
C ILE A 51 10.63 -13.99 -1.79
N LEU A 52 9.33 -14.05 -1.51
CA LEU A 52 8.61 -15.31 -1.32
C LEU A 52 8.64 -16.19 -2.56
N LYS A 53 8.40 -15.59 -3.75
CA LYS A 53 8.50 -16.29 -5.04
C LYS A 53 9.90 -16.88 -5.25
N SER A 54 10.95 -16.09 -5.04
CA SER A 54 12.34 -16.56 -5.16
C SER A 54 12.66 -17.66 -4.14
N SER A 55 12.09 -17.61 -2.94
CA SER A 55 12.26 -18.69 -1.96
C SER A 55 11.59 -19.99 -2.40
N TRP A 56 10.35 -19.93 -2.88
CA TRP A 56 9.65 -21.12 -3.42
C TRP A 56 10.31 -21.68 -4.67
N ALA A 57 10.94 -20.82 -5.48
CA ALA A 57 11.72 -21.22 -6.64
C ALA A 57 13.10 -21.83 -6.27
N GLY A 58 13.48 -21.82 -4.99
CA GLY A 58 14.78 -22.33 -4.53
C GLY A 58 15.95 -21.39 -4.80
N GLU A 59 15.71 -20.15 -5.24
CA GLU A 59 16.75 -19.15 -5.52
C GLU A 59 17.29 -18.52 -4.22
N ILE A 60 16.49 -18.51 -3.16
CA ILE A 60 16.83 -17.90 -1.86
C ILE A 60 16.45 -18.87 -0.73
N HIS A 61 17.43 -19.22 0.11
CA HIS A 61 17.17 -19.96 1.34
C HIS A 61 16.78 -18.99 2.47
N LEU A 62 15.52 -19.04 2.89
CA LEU A 62 15.05 -18.33 4.08
C LEU A 62 15.56 -19.04 5.34
N PRO A 63 16.01 -18.33 6.38
CA PRO A 63 16.42 -18.95 7.63
C PRO A 63 15.23 -19.68 8.27
N THR A 64 15.41 -20.95 8.64
CA THR A 64 14.37 -21.83 9.21
C THR A 64 13.90 -21.39 10.60
N ASN A 65 14.57 -20.42 11.23
CA ASN A 65 14.33 -20.00 12.61
C ASN A 65 13.39 -18.78 12.71
N ILE A 66 12.34 -18.76 11.90
CA ILE A 66 11.28 -17.74 12.00
C ILE A 66 10.27 -18.26 13.03
N SER A 67 10.15 -17.56 14.15
CA SER A 67 9.36 -17.94 15.33
C SER A 67 7.84 -18.03 15.11
N GLN A 68 7.37 -17.75 13.90
CA GLN A 68 6.00 -17.99 13.44
C GLN A 68 6.07 -18.89 12.21
N SER A 69 5.21 -19.91 12.15
CA SER A 69 5.06 -20.68 10.92
C SER A 69 4.82 -19.70 9.78
N ALA A 70 5.56 -19.83 8.68
CA ALA A 70 5.38 -18.94 7.53
C ALA A 70 3.91 -18.90 7.07
N ALA A 71 3.16 -20.00 7.29
CA ALA A 71 1.73 -20.08 7.05
C ALA A 71 0.91 -19.10 7.92
N ASP A 72 1.20 -19.00 9.22
CA ASP A 72 0.47 -18.12 10.15
C ASP A 72 0.70 -16.65 9.78
N TYR A 73 1.94 -16.29 9.45
CA TYR A 73 2.28 -14.94 9.00
C TYR A 73 1.57 -14.58 7.69
N LEU A 74 1.53 -15.50 6.72
CA LEU A 74 0.83 -15.29 5.46
C LEU A 74 -0.69 -15.16 5.66
N GLN A 75 -1.27 -15.93 6.58
CA GLN A 75 -2.68 -15.81 6.93
C GLN A 75 -2.99 -14.47 7.59
N GLU A 76 -2.16 -14.02 8.53
CA GLU A 76 -2.30 -12.70 9.15
C GLU A 76 -2.14 -11.58 8.13
N MET A 77 -1.16 -11.70 7.23
CA MET A 77 -0.94 -10.75 6.13
C MET A 77 -2.18 -10.66 5.23
N LYS A 78 -2.76 -11.80 4.84
CA LYS A 78 -3.97 -11.85 4.03
C LYS A 78 -5.11 -11.06 4.69
N ILE A 79 -5.38 -11.34 5.96
CA ILE A 79 -6.45 -10.64 6.72
C ILE A 79 -6.20 -9.14 6.79
N LYS A 80 -4.95 -8.72 7.04
CA LYS A 80 -4.57 -7.29 7.06
C LYS A 80 -4.76 -6.63 5.70
N MET A 81 -4.39 -7.32 4.62
CA MET A 81 -4.56 -6.80 3.25
C MET A 81 -6.03 -6.68 2.85
N GLU A 82 -6.88 -7.65 3.20
CA GLU A 82 -8.32 -7.58 2.95
C GLU A 82 -8.95 -6.36 3.66
N LYS A 83 -8.63 -6.15 4.95
CA LYS A 83 -9.08 -4.98 5.70
C LYS A 83 -8.59 -3.66 5.08
N ALA A 84 -7.33 -3.61 4.65
CA ALA A 84 -6.76 -2.43 4.01
C ALA A 84 -7.41 -2.15 2.63
N ALA A 85 -7.75 -3.18 1.88
CA ALA A 85 -8.45 -3.05 0.60
C ALA A 85 -9.89 -2.53 0.81
N GLU A 86 -10.58 -3.03 1.82
CA GLU A 86 -11.92 -2.55 2.21
C GLU A 86 -11.87 -1.06 2.58
N SER A 87 -10.97 -0.65 3.50
CA SER A 87 -10.84 0.74 3.92
C SER A 87 -10.45 1.67 2.76
N ALA A 88 -9.58 1.21 1.86
CA ALA A 88 -9.20 1.95 0.65
C ALA A 88 -10.40 2.15 -0.29
N SER A 89 -11.22 1.12 -0.51
CA SER A 89 -12.41 1.20 -1.38
C SER A 89 -13.47 2.15 -0.83
N LEU A 90 -13.74 2.10 0.48
CA LEU A 90 -14.66 3.02 1.17
C LEU A 90 -14.17 4.47 1.05
N THR A 91 -12.88 4.70 1.27
CA THR A 91 -12.27 6.04 1.17
C THR A 91 -12.30 6.57 -0.27
N ALA A 92 -12.04 5.71 -1.26
CA ALA A 92 -12.13 6.07 -2.67
C ALA A 92 -13.57 6.46 -3.06
N ALA A 93 -14.57 5.67 -2.66
CA ALA A 93 -15.97 5.95 -2.94
C ALA A 93 -16.47 7.24 -2.27
N GLN A 94 -16.07 7.51 -1.03
CA GLN A 94 -16.39 8.77 -0.36
C GLN A 94 -15.80 9.97 -1.09
N LYS A 95 -14.54 9.90 -1.53
CA LYS A 95 -13.90 10.97 -2.31
C LYS A 95 -14.58 11.19 -3.66
N GLN A 96 -14.98 10.13 -4.36
CA GLN A 96 -15.73 10.24 -5.61
C GLN A 96 -17.03 11.00 -5.42
N LYS A 97 -17.84 10.64 -4.41
CA LYS A 97 -19.09 11.37 -4.09
C LYS A 97 -18.86 12.84 -3.78
N VAL A 98 -17.82 13.17 -3.00
CA VAL A 98 -17.49 14.57 -2.68
C VAL A 98 -17.08 15.35 -3.93
N MET A 99 -16.31 14.74 -4.83
CA MET A 99 -15.92 15.37 -6.11
C MET A 99 -17.13 15.61 -7.01
N GLU A 100 -18.07 14.65 -7.10
CA GLU A 100 -19.31 14.81 -7.87
C GLU A 100 -20.18 15.95 -7.33
N ILE A 101 -20.36 16.05 -6.01
CA ILE A 101 -21.11 17.14 -5.37
C ILE A 101 -20.43 18.50 -5.61
N THR A 102 -19.10 18.54 -5.59
CA THR A 102 -18.35 19.79 -5.79
C THR A 102 -18.38 20.23 -7.25
N SER A 103 -18.27 19.29 -8.18
CA SER A 103 -18.38 19.54 -9.64
C SER A 103 -19.78 20.03 -10.03
N THR A 104 -20.83 19.39 -9.52
CA THR A 104 -22.24 19.81 -9.76
C THR A 104 -22.57 21.15 -9.12
N ARG A 105 -21.96 21.53 -7.99
CA ARG A 105 -22.11 22.87 -7.39
C ARG A 105 -21.34 23.95 -8.13
N GLY A 106 -20.18 23.64 -8.71
CA GLY A 106 -19.40 24.59 -9.53
C GLY A 106 -20.14 24.98 -10.80
N HIS A 107 -20.74 24.01 -11.51
CA HIS A 107 -21.52 24.27 -12.72
C HIS A 107 -22.81 25.07 -12.51
N ARG A 108 -23.37 25.06 -11.29
CA ARG A 108 -24.64 25.73 -10.96
C ARG A 108 -24.50 27.21 -10.57
N LYS A 109 -23.28 27.72 -10.41
CA LYS A 109 -23.00 29.11 -10.00
C LYS A 109 -22.55 30.02 -11.16
N GLU A 110 -22.36 29.47 -12.36
CA GLU A 110 -21.95 30.23 -13.55
C GLU A 110 -23.12 30.58 -14.49
N PHE A 111 -24.36 30.49 -13.99
CA PHE A 111 -25.58 31.00 -14.64
C PHE A 111 -26.41 31.81 -13.66
#